data_AF-A0A950TVA7-F1
#
_entry.id   AF-A0A950TVA7-F1
#
_cell.length_a   1.000
_cell.length_b   1.000
_cell.length_c   1.000
_cell.angle_alpha   90.00
_cell.angle_beta   90.00
_cell.angle_gamma   90.00
#
_symmetry.space_group_name_H-M   'P 1'
#
loop_
_entity.id
_entity.type
_entity.pdbx_description
1 polymer ?
#
loop_
_entity_poly.entity_id
_entity_poly.type
_entity_poly.pdbx_seq_one_letter_code
_entity_poly.pdbx_strand_id
1 'polypeptide(L)' 'VPIPGTTKLSRLDENIASTRLELSPNDLAEITEASSRIDIEGDRYPQALEKMTGL' A
#
# COMPACT_ATOMS: atom_id res chain seq x y z
N VAL A 1 -9.56 -2.17 -5.12
CA VAL A 1 -8.92 -1.38 -6.21
C VAL A 1 -8.09 -0.28 -5.54
N PRO A 2 -6.77 -0.16 -5.81
CA PRO A 2 -5.93 0.90 -5.27
C PRO A 2 -6.26 2.26 -5.89
N ILE A 3 -6.11 3.34 -5.11
CA ILE A 3 -6.38 4.73 -5.53
C ILE A 3 -5.14 5.62 -5.29
N PRO A 4 -4.04 5.40 -6.03
CA PRO A 4 -2.81 6.16 -5.85
C PRO A 4 -3.00 7.62 -6.27
N GLY A 5 -2.64 8.55 -5.39
CA GLY A 5 -2.62 10.00 -5.66
C GLY A 5 -1.19 10.51 -5.89
N THR A 6 -1.01 11.41 -6.85
CA THR A 6 0.27 12.09 -7.10
C THR A 6 0.04 13.48 -7.71
N THR A 7 0.98 14.40 -7.48
CA THR A 7 0.99 15.73 -8.10
C THR A 7 1.91 15.82 -9.32
N LYS A 8 2.71 14.79 -9.59
CA LYS A 8 3.70 14.76 -10.67
C LYS A 8 3.19 13.95 -11.86
N LEU A 9 3.19 14.55 -13.05
CA LEU A 9 2.76 13.90 -14.29
C LEU A 9 3.55 12.62 -14.60
N SER A 10 4.88 12.64 -14.44
CA SER A 10 5.70 11.44 -14.66
C SER A 10 5.32 10.25 -13.77
N ARG A 11 4.85 10.52 -12.54
CA ARG A 11 4.37 9.48 -11.63
C ARG A 11 2.97 8.98 -11.99
N LEU A 12 2.14 9.83 -12.58
CA LEU A 12 0.86 9.41 -13.12
C LEU A 12 1.06 8.40 -14.25
N ASP A 13 1.95 8.72 -15.19
CA ASP A 13 2.26 7.85 -16.33
C ASP A 13 2.81 6.49 -15.87
N GLU A 14 3.74 6.50 -14.91
CA GLU A 14 4.30 5.29 -14.28
C GLU A 14 3.21 4.45 -13.60
N ASN A 15 2.35 5.07 -12.77
CA ASN A 15 1.27 4.38 -12.07
C ASN A 15 0.28 3.74 -13.06
N ILE A 16 -0.04 4.41 -14.17
CA ILE A 16 -0.91 3.85 -15.21
C ILE A 16 -0.21 2.67 -15.89
N ALA A 17 1.08 2.79 -16.21
CA ALA A 17 1.85 1.73 -16.84
C ALA A 17 1.96 0.45 -15.99
N SER A 18 1.88 0.56 -14.65
CA SER A 18 1.92 -0.58 -13.73
C SER A 18 0.84 -1.64 -14.01
N THR A 19 -0.28 -1.26 -14.63
CA THR A 19 -1.36 -2.18 -15.01
C THR A 19 -0.95 -3.22 -16.06
N ARG A 20 0.17 -3.00 -16.76
CA ARG A 20 0.71 -3.89 -17.78
C ARG A 20 1.80 -4.82 -17.25
N LEU A 21 2.18 -4.67 -15.97
CA LEU A 21 3.20 -5.49 -15.36
C LEU A 21 2.58 -6.84 -14.98
N GLU A 22 3.19 -7.93 -15.46
CA GLU A 22 2.88 -9.27 -15.00
C GLU A 22 3.98 -9.72 -14.02
N LEU A 23 3.57 -10.18 -12.84
CA LEU A 23 4.47 -10.74 -11.84
C LEU A 23 4.38 -12.26 -11.87
N SER A 24 5.52 -12.93 -11.84
CA SER A 24 5.55 -14.38 -11.70
C SER A 24 5.15 -14.81 -10.28
N PRO A 25 4.79 -16.08 -10.06
CA PRO A 25 4.53 -16.60 -8.72
C PRO A 25 5.71 -16.42 -7.76
N ASN A 26 6.94 -16.46 -8.27
CA ASN A 26 8.14 -16.27 -7.47
C ASN A 26 8.29 -14.81 -7.03
N ASP A 27 8.07 -13.85 -7.94
CA ASP A 27 8.13 -12.42 -7.61
C ASP A 27 7.12 -12.06 -6.52
N LEU A 28 5.91 -12.62 -6.61
CA LEU A 28 4.87 -12.43 -5.58
C LEU A 28 5.27 -13.01 -4.23
N ALA A 29 5.92 -14.19 -4.21
CA ALA A 29 6.39 -14.81 -2.98
C ALA A 29 7.48 -13.95 -2.32
N GLU A 30 8.45 -13.48 -3.09
CA GLU A 30 9.53 -12.61 -2.60
C GLU A 30 9.00 -11.28 -2.05
N ILE A 31 8.08 -10.62 -2.76
CA ILE A 31 7.45 -9.36 -2.30
C ILE A 31 6.67 -9.59 -1.00
N THR A 32 5.94 -10.71 -0.90
CA THR A 32 5.15 -11.04 0.29
C THR A 32 6.05 -11.29 1.50
N GLU A 33 7.11 -12.09 1.33
CA GLU A 33 8.07 -12.36 2.39
C GLU A 33 8.75 -11.06 2.85
N ALA A 34 9.19 -10.22 1.92
CA ALA A 34 9.77 -8.92 2.23
C ALA A 34 8.81 -7.99 2.99
N SER A 35 7.54 -7.94 2.57
CA SER A 35 6.52 -7.09 3.20
C SER A 35 6.15 -7.56 4.60
N SER A 36 6.16 -8.88 4.86
CA SER A 36 5.82 -9.45 6.18
C SER A 36 6.81 -9.08 7.29
N ARG A 37 8.02 -8.64 6.92
CA ARG A 37 9.06 -8.19 7.86
C ARG A 37 8.92 -6.73 8.29
N ILE A 38 7.94 -6.01 7.75
CA ILE A 38 7.73 -4.59 8.06
C ILE A 38 6.73 -4.50 9.21
N ASP A 39 7.17 -3.94 10.33
CA ASP A 39 6.29 -3.59 11.44
C ASP A 39 5.41 -2.39 11.02
N ILE A 40 4.10 -2.55 11.15
CA ILE A 40 3.13 -1.50 10.82
C ILE A 40 2.99 -0.58 12.04
N GLU A 41 3.56 0.61 11.93
CA GLU A 41 3.49 1.63 12.96
C GLU A 41 2.24 2.51 12.77
N GLY A 42 1.47 2.67 13.85
CA GLY A 42 0.32 3.57 13.91
C GLY A 42 -1.04 2.87 13.96
N ASP A 43 -1.92 3.41 14.80
CA ASP A 43 -3.28 2.91 14.96
C ASP A 43 -4.17 3.33 13.79
N ARG A 44 -5.18 2.50 13.49
CA ARG A 44 -6.13 2.75 12.40
C ARG A 44 -6.88 4.09 12.56
N TYR A 45 -7.01 4.55 13.79
CA TYR A 45 -7.61 5.82 14.13
C TYR A 45 -6.67 6.64 15.02
N PRO A 46 -6.66 7.97 14.88
CA PRO A 46 -6.10 8.84 15.90
C PRO A 46 -6.73 8.53 17.27
N GLN A 47 -5.92 8.54 18.33
CA GLN A 47 -6.29 8.12 19.69
C GLN A 47 -7.59 8.77 20.23
N ALA A 48 -7.90 9.99 19.78
CA ALA A 48 -9.14 10.68 20.13
C ALA A 48 -10.40 10.04 19.51
N LEU A 49 -10.29 9.56 18.26
CA LEU A 49 -11.38 8.87 17.56
C LEU A 49 -11.51 7.42 18.03
N GLU A 50 -10.40 6.75 18.35
CA GLU A 50 -10.40 5.40 18.91
C GLU A 50 -11.17 5.33 20.24
N LYS A 51 -10.94 6.28 21.15
CA LYS A 51 -11.68 6.41 22.42
C LYS A 51 -13.20 6.59 22.26
N MET A 52 -13.65 7.05 21.10
CA MET A 52 -15.08 7.22 20.80
C MET A 52 -15.71 5.95 20.20
N THR A 53 -14.91 4.96 19.80
CA THR A 53 -15.43 3.69 19.24
C THR A 53 -15.99 2.74 20.30
N GLY A 54 -15.71 2.99 21.59
CA GLY A 54 -16.24 2.21 22.71
C GLY A 54 -15.67 0.78 22.83
N LEU A 55 -14.58 0.50 22.10
CA LEU A 55 -13.72 -0.67 22.28
C LEU A 55 -12.81 -0.51 23.51
#